data_AF-A0A3A4SWY3-F1
#
_entry.id   AF-A0A3A4SWY3-F1
#
_cell.length_a   1.000
_cell.length_b   1.000
_cell.length_c   1.000
_cell.angle_alpha   90.00
_cell.angle_beta   90.00
_cell.angle_gamma   90.00
#
_symmetry.space_group_name_H-M   'P 1'
#
loop_
_entity.id
_entity.type
_entity.pdbx_description
1 polymer ?
#
loop_
_entity_poly.entity_id
_entity_poly.type
_entity_poly.pdbx_seq_one_letter_code
_entity_poly.pdbx_strand_id
1 'polypeptide(L)'
;MMLLNRVKGTFPIIVSTVLFVLLVAVDAVVASSGGENGGGHGAGWVATDTYRVMNFAVLAIALFFLLRKPVSQFLGDRIQGIQAQLADLESKKIEAEKKLAEYNERLSHLSNESEKIINQYKQQGEDLRKKILKEAEAAAGKLEEQALRNIEHEFKRARIQLEREVLEKAIAKAEDQLKKNIIDQDQDKLIEEYLTKVVTK
;
A
#
# COMPACT_ATOMS: atom_id res chain seq x y z
N MET A 1 23.58 -31.20 14.53
CA MET A 1 22.53 -31.98 15.22
C MET A 1 21.74 -32.87 14.25
N MET A 2 22.40 -33.53 13.29
CA MET A 2 21.73 -34.33 12.23
C MET A 2 22.12 -35.82 12.27
N LEU A 3 23.22 -36.17 12.95
CA LEU A 3 23.73 -37.56 13.01
C LEU A 3 23.08 -38.40 14.12
N LEU A 4 22.48 -37.77 15.15
CA LEU A 4 21.82 -38.50 16.24
C LEU A 4 20.41 -39.03 15.89
N ASN A 5 19.75 -38.47 14.86
CA ASN A 5 18.40 -38.90 14.50
C ASN A 5 18.38 -40.14 13.59
N ARG A 6 19.51 -40.48 12.96
CA ARG A 6 19.64 -41.67 12.09
C ARG A 6 19.64 -42.98 12.89
N VAL A 7 20.13 -42.96 14.13
CA VAL A 7 20.24 -44.15 15.00
C VAL A 7 18.89 -44.57 15.60
N LYS A 8 17.97 -43.62 15.82
CA LYS A 8 16.61 -43.92 16.33
C LYS A 8 15.70 -44.57 15.27
N GLY A 9 15.89 -44.22 14.00
CA GLY A 9 15.15 -44.81 12.87
C GLY A 9 15.61 -46.22 12.47
N THR A 10 16.86 -46.59 12.78
CA THR A 10 17.38 -47.94 12.51
C THR A 10 17.01 -48.94 13.60
N PHE A 11 16.64 -48.49 14.81
CA PHE A 11 16.26 -49.37 15.91
C PHE A 11 15.06 -50.30 15.63
N PRO A 12 13.91 -49.84 15.10
CA PRO A 12 12.81 -50.75 14.75
C PRO A 12 13.18 -51.71 13.61
N ILE A 13 14.05 -51.28 12.70
CA ILE A 13 14.60 -52.13 11.63
C ILE A 13 15.46 -53.22 12.26
N ILE A 14 16.36 -52.88 13.18
CA ILE A 14 17.23 -53.82 13.90
C ILE A 14 16.40 -54.82 14.70
N VAL A 15 15.37 -54.35 15.43
CA VAL A 15 14.46 -55.22 16.19
C VAL A 15 13.67 -56.15 15.26
N SER A 16 13.12 -55.63 14.17
CA SER A 16 12.39 -56.44 13.18
C SER A 16 13.31 -57.44 12.48
N THR A 17 14.55 -57.07 12.17
CA THR A 17 15.53 -57.98 11.57
C THR A 17 16.01 -59.02 12.58
N VAL A 18 16.21 -58.65 13.85
CA VAL A 18 16.58 -59.60 14.90
C VAL A 18 15.45 -60.59 15.13
N LEU A 19 14.20 -60.13 15.19
CA LEU A 19 13.01 -60.99 15.31
C LEU A 19 12.83 -61.90 14.08
N PHE A 20 13.05 -61.38 12.88
CA PHE A 20 12.98 -62.14 11.63
C PHE A 20 14.10 -63.19 11.54
N VAL A 21 15.33 -62.82 11.88
CA VAL A 21 16.47 -63.76 11.99
C VAL A 21 16.20 -64.83 13.05
N LEU A 22 15.52 -64.47 14.14
CA LEU A 22 15.12 -65.40 15.18
C LEU A 22 14.06 -66.39 14.73
N LEU A 23 13.03 -65.93 14.02
CA LEU A 23 12.02 -66.79 13.40
C LEU A 23 12.64 -67.75 12.39
N VAL A 24 13.50 -67.23 11.50
CA VAL A 24 14.22 -68.03 10.50
C VAL A 24 15.19 -69.03 11.16
N ALA A 25 15.84 -68.67 12.26
CA ALA A 25 16.71 -69.59 12.99
C ALA A 25 15.92 -70.71 13.69
N VAL A 26 14.71 -70.42 14.20
CA VAL A 26 13.79 -71.43 14.74
C VAL A 26 13.34 -72.38 13.63
N ASP A 27 12.94 -71.86 12.47
CA ASP A 27 12.54 -72.67 11.30
C ASP A 27 13.71 -73.52 10.76
N ALA A 28 14.93 -72.98 10.72
CA ALA A 28 16.12 -73.73 10.30
C ALA A 28 16.50 -74.84 11.28
N VAL A 29 16.30 -74.65 12.60
CA VAL A 29 16.48 -75.70 13.61
C VAL A 29 15.39 -76.78 13.50
N VAL A 30 14.18 -76.44 13.05
CA VAL A 30 13.11 -77.41 12.77
C VAL A 30 13.41 -78.18 11.46
N ALA A 31 13.89 -77.50 10.42
CA ALA A 31 14.16 -78.08 9.09
C ALA A 31 15.48 -78.87 9.01
N SER A 32 16.51 -78.51 9.80
CA SER A 32 17.79 -79.25 9.85
C SER A 32 17.72 -80.56 10.64
N SER A 33 16.59 -80.87 11.28
CA SER A 33 16.30 -82.20 11.84
C SER A 33 15.54 -83.10 10.86
N GLY A 34 15.98 -83.10 9.59
CA GLY A 34 15.78 -84.24 8.69
C GLY A 34 16.81 -85.31 9.01
N GLY A 35 16.45 -86.26 9.86
CA GLY A 35 17.18 -87.49 10.12
C GLY A 35 16.20 -88.64 10.28
N GLU A 36 16.25 -89.56 9.32
CA GLU A 36 15.43 -90.75 9.16
C GLU A 36 15.26 -91.55 10.46
N ASN A 37 14.01 -91.77 10.84
CA ASN A 37 13.57 -93.06 11.38
C ASN A 37 12.12 -93.26 10.97
N GLY A 38 11.88 -94.35 10.25
CA GLY A 38 10.62 -94.64 9.60
C GLY A 38 9.49 -95.00 10.57
N GLY A 39 8.28 -94.97 10.02
CA GLY A 39 7.17 -95.83 10.39
C GLY A 39 6.61 -95.67 11.80
N GLY A 40 5.38 -95.15 11.87
CA GLY A 40 4.47 -95.47 12.97
C GLY A 40 4.03 -94.26 13.78
N HIS A 41 2.72 -94.11 13.87
CA HIS A 41 2.04 -93.12 14.70
C HIS A 41 2.55 -93.10 16.15
N GLY A 42 2.86 -91.89 16.62
CA GLY A 42 3.09 -91.59 18.04
C GLY A 42 3.12 -90.08 18.24
N ALA A 43 1.95 -89.46 18.38
CA ALA A 43 1.77 -88.08 18.79
C ALA A 43 2.18 -87.91 20.27
N GLY A 44 3.48 -88.04 20.54
CA GLY A 44 4.06 -88.01 21.89
C GLY A 44 5.29 -87.12 21.93
N TRP A 45 5.30 -86.19 22.87
CA TRP A 45 6.39 -85.26 23.14
C TRP A 45 7.72 -85.99 23.34
N VAL A 46 8.75 -85.68 22.54
CA VAL A 46 10.10 -86.26 22.73
C VAL A 46 10.93 -85.36 23.65
N ALA A 47 11.87 -85.94 24.41
CA ALA A 47 12.67 -85.19 25.39
C ALA A 47 13.44 -84.00 24.78
N THR A 48 13.74 -84.04 23.47
CA THR A 48 14.37 -82.94 22.72
C THR A 48 13.43 -81.74 22.51
N ASP A 49 12.12 -81.93 22.50
CA ASP A 49 11.13 -80.85 22.36
C ASP A 49 11.06 -79.99 23.63
N THR A 50 11.23 -80.59 24.82
CA THR A 50 11.29 -79.85 26.09
C THR A 50 12.43 -78.84 26.11
N TYR A 51 13.63 -79.25 25.66
CA TYR A 51 14.79 -78.35 25.59
C TYR A 51 14.61 -77.24 24.56
N ARG A 52 13.95 -77.51 23.43
CA ARG A 52 13.64 -76.51 22.39
C ARG A 52 12.66 -75.46 22.90
N VAL A 53 11.56 -75.89 23.53
CA VAL A 53 10.55 -74.99 24.11
C VAL A 53 11.16 -74.17 25.26
N MET A 54 12.01 -74.78 26.09
CA MET A 54 12.71 -74.06 27.15
C MET A 54 13.65 -72.99 26.59
N ASN A 55 14.46 -73.31 25.57
CA ASN A 55 15.34 -72.33 24.92
C ASN A 55 14.54 -71.19 24.25
N PHE A 56 13.44 -71.50 23.56
CA PHE A 56 12.56 -70.49 23.00
C PHE A 56 11.93 -69.61 24.08
N ALA A 57 11.47 -70.21 25.20
CA ALA A 57 10.90 -69.46 26.31
C ALA A 57 11.91 -68.51 26.96
N VAL A 58 13.14 -68.96 27.21
CA VAL A 58 14.23 -68.12 27.76
C VAL A 58 14.53 -66.96 26.82
N LEU A 59 14.60 -67.23 25.52
CA LEU A 59 14.87 -66.21 24.53
C LEU A 59 13.70 -65.23 24.37
N ALA A 60 12.46 -65.70 24.35
CA ALA A 60 11.27 -64.88 24.26
C ALA A 60 11.15 -63.94 25.47
N ILE A 61 11.49 -64.44 26.67
CA ILE A 61 11.56 -63.63 27.89
C ILE A 61 12.66 -62.57 27.77
N ALA A 62 13.87 -62.96 27.36
CA ALA A 62 14.98 -62.02 27.18
C ALA A 62 14.64 -60.93 26.15
N LEU A 63 14.00 -61.29 25.04
CA LEU A 63 13.56 -60.37 24.01
C LEU A 63 12.45 -59.44 24.51
N PHE A 64 11.48 -59.96 25.26
CA PHE A 64 10.41 -59.15 25.86
C PHE A 64 10.98 -58.07 26.79
N PHE A 65 11.92 -58.43 27.67
CA PHE A 65 12.58 -57.47 28.56
C PHE A 65 13.40 -56.41 27.79
N LEU A 66 14.07 -56.82 26.71
CA LEU A 66 14.87 -55.91 25.88
C LEU A 66 14.02 -54.95 25.05
N LEU A 67 12.88 -55.41 24.50
CA LEU A 67 12.02 -54.62 23.60
C LEU A 67 10.99 -53.74 24.33
N ARG A 68 10.56 -54.11 25.55
CA ARG A 68 9.52 -53.38 26.28
C ARG A 68 9.82 -51.89 26.42
N LYS A 69 11.06 -51.54 26.75
CA LYS A 69 11.48 -50.15 26.97
C LYS A 69 11.54 -49.32 25.67
N PRO A 70 12.25 -49.74 24.61
CA PRO A 70 12.34 -48.95 23.38
C PRO A 70 11.02 -48.89 22.60
N VAL A 71 10.18 -49.94 22.61
CA VAL A 71 8.88 -49.93 21.93
C VAL A 71 7.94 -48.90 22.58
N SER A 72 7.86 -48.90 23.92
CA SER A 72 7.06 -47.91 24.65
C SER A 72 7.58 -46.48 24.43
N GLN A 73 8.89 -46.28 24.39
CA GLN A 73 9.48 -44.98 24.15
C GLN A 73 9.21 -44.48 22.72
N PHE A 74 9.33 -45.34 21.71
CA PHE A 74 9.06 -44.96 20.33
C PHE A 74 7.59 -44.55 20.12
N LEU A 75 6.64 -45.32 20.65
CA LEU A 75 5.22 -44.98 20.55
C LEU A 75 4.91 -43.69 21.33
N GLY A 76 5.51 -43.49 22.50
CA GLY A 76 5.41 -42.25 23.27
C GLY A 76 5.93 -41.02 22.51
N ASP A 77 7.14 -41.12 21.96
CA ASP A 77 7.77 -40.06 21.14
C ASP A 77 6.89 -39.71 19.92
N ARG A 78 6.25 -40.70 19.30
CA ARG A 78 5.34 -40.48 18.16
C ARG A 78 4.05 -39.78 18.57
N ILE A 79 3.44 -40.19 19.68
CA ILE A 79 2.24 -39.53 20.22
C ILE A 79 2.55 -38.08 20.59
N GLN A 80 3.65 -37.84 21.30
CA GLN A 80 4.09 -36.49 21.66
C GLN A 80 4.39 -35.64 20.43
N GLY A 81 5.05 -36.20 19.42
CA GLY A 81 5.32 -35.49 18.16
C GLY A 81 4.05 -35.08 17.42
N ILE A 82 3.04 -35.97 17.35
CA ILE A 82 1.75 -35.66 16.73
C ILE A 82 1.01 -34.59 17.55
N GLN A 83 0.99 -34.71 18.87
CA GLN A 83 0.34 -33.73 19.74
C GLN A 83 0.98 -32.35 19.61
N ALA A 84 2.30 -32.28 19.56
CA ALA A 84 3.03 -31.03 19.35
C ALA A 84 2.73 -30.42 17.97
N GLN A 85 2.66 -31.24 16.92
CA GLN A 85 2.29 -30.77 15.57
C GLN A 85 0.85 -30.24 15.52
N LEU A 86 -0.10 -30.93 16.16
CA LEU A 86 -1.49 -30.47 16.23
C LEU A 86 -1.60 -29.14 17.01
N ALA A 87 -0.91 -29.02 18.13
CA ALA A 87 -0.88 -27.78 18.91
C ALA A 87 -0.26 -26.61 18.12
N ASP A 88 0.83 -26.85 17.39
CA ASP A 88 1.45 -25.86 16.51
C ASP A 88 0.51 -25.43 15.38
N LEU A 89 -0.19 -26.38 14.75
CA LEU A 89 -1.18 -26.08 13.71
C LEU A 89 -2.37 -25.27 14.24
N GLU A 90 -2.87 -25.60 15.43
CA GLU A 90 -3.95 -24.86 16.08
C GLU A 90 -3.51 -23.43 16.42
N SER A 91 -2.30 -23.26 17.00
CA SER A 91 -1.73 -21.94 17.26
C SER A 91 -1.60 -21.12 15.97
N LYS A 92 -1.07 -21.71 14.89
CA LYS A 92 -0.93 -21.05 13.59
C LYS A 92 -2.28 -20.68 12.99
N LYS A 93 -3.31 -21.52 13.15
CA LYS A 93 -4.66 -21.22 12.70
C LYS A 93 -5.23 -20.00 13.45
N ILE A 94 -5.12 -19.98 14.77
CA ILE A 94 -5.59 -18.87 15.60
C ILE A 94 -4.85 -17.57 15.24
N GLU A 95 -3.52 -17.63 15.07
CA GLU A 95 -2.74 -16.47 14.63
C GLU A 95 -3.15 -15.97 13.23
N ALA A 96 -3.41 -16.89 12.29
CA ALA A 96 -3.86 -16.54 10.95
C ALA A 96 -5.25 -15.89 10.97
N GLU A 97 -6.20 -16.46 11.74
CA GLU A 97 -7.54 -15.89 11.92
C GLU A 97 -7.47 -14.50 12.57
N LYS A 98 -6.62 -14.32 13.58
CA LYS A 98 -6.39 -13.02 14.21
C LYS A 98 -5.83 -12.00 13.23
N LYS A 99 -4.80 -12.36 12.45
CA LYS A 99 -4.23 -11.48 11.42
C LYS A 99 -5.25 -11.12 10.34
N LEU A 100 -6.08 -12.07 9.93
CA LEU A 100 -7.15 -11.85 8.96
C LEU A 100 -8.17 -10.85 9.52
N ALA A 101 -8.61 -11.01 10.77
CA ALA A 101 -9.49 -10.06 11.43
C ALA A 101 -8.87 -8.65 11.51
N GLU A 102 -7.61 -8.53 11.93
CA GLU A 102 -6.88 -7.26 11.98
C GLU A 102 -6.77 -6.61 10.59
N TYR A 103 -6.50 -7.38 9.53
CA TYR A 103 -6.44 -6.84 8.18
C TYR A 103 -7.80 -6.40 7.65
N ASN A 104 -8.87 -7.14 7.92
CA ASN A 104 -10.21 -6.73 7.55
C ASN A 104 -10.65 -5.45 8.25
N GLU A 105 -10.34 -5.31 9.54
CA GLU A 105 -10.60 -4.09 10.30
C GLU A 105 -9.81 -2.91 9.70
N ARG A 106 -8.50 -3.08 9.47
CA ARG A 106 -7.67 -2.06 8.81
C ARG A 106 -8.19 -1.67 7.43
N LEU A 107 -8.65 -2.64 6.65
CA LEU A 107 -9.20 -2.38 5.32
C LEU A 107 -10.50 -1.58 5.40
N SER A 108 -11.40 -1.92 6.33
CA SER A 108 -12.63 -1.16 6.58
C SER A 108 -12.34 0.27 7.03
N HIS A 109 -11.38 0.44 7.95
CA HIS A 109 -10.92 1.76 8.37
C HIS A 109 -10.36 2.57 7.20
N LEU A 110 -9.53 1.97 6.35
CA LEU A 110 -8.95 2.62 5.18
C LEU A 110 -10.02 3.04 4.16
N SER A 111 -11.04 2.21 3.92
CA SER A 111 -12.17 2.57 3.05
C SER A 111 -12.94 3.78 3.58
N ASN A 112 -13.25 3.80 4.88
CA ASN A 112 -13.94 4.92 5.52
C ASN A 112 -13.09 6.21 5.48
N GLU A 113 -11.78 6.09 5.74
CA GLU A 113 -10.87 7.23 5.69
C GLU A 113 -10.70 7.78 4.27
N SER A 114 -10.61 6.90 3.27
CA SER A 114 -10.55 7.28 1.86
C SER A 114 -11.80 8.05 1.43
N GLU A 115 -12.99 7.57 1.81
CA GLU A 115 -14.24 8.26 1.52
C GLU A 115 -14.31 9.62 2.22
N LYS A 116 -13.88 9.70 3.48
CA LYS A 116 -13.78 10.95 4.22
C LYS A 116 -12.84 11.94 3.54
N ILE A 117 -11.68 11.49 3.08
CA ILE A 117 -10.70 12.30 2.36
C ILE A 117 -11.31 12.82 1.05
N ILE A 118 -11.96 11.96 0.26
CA ILE A 118 -12.62 12.35 -1.00
C ILE A 118 -13.70 13.42 -0.72
N ASN A 119 -14.52 13.23 0.31
CA ASN A 119 -15.56 14.19 0.66
C ASN A 119 -14.99 15.54 1.13
N GLN A 120 -13.89 15.51 1.91
CA GLN A 120 -13.18 16.73 2.31
C GLN A 120 -12.61 17.48 1.09
N TYR A 121 -11.98 16.78 0.15
CA TYR A 121 -11.45 17.41 -1.07
C TYR A 121 -12.56 17.99 -1.95
N LYS A 122 -13.71 17.31 -2.05
CA LYS A 122 -14.88 17.86 -2.75
C LYS A 122 -15.37 19.15 -2.11
N GLN A 123 -15.53 19.17 -0.78
CA GLN A 123 -15.94 20.37 -0.05
C GLN A 123 -14.93 21.52 -0.21
N GLN A 124 -13.64 21.24 -0.04
CA GLN A 124 -12.58 22.22 -0.25
C GLN A 124 -12.56 22.75 -1.70
N GLY A 125 -12.79 21.88 -2.68
CA GLY A 125 -12.89 22.25 -4.08
C GLY A 125 -14.05 23.19 -4.36
N GLU A 126 -15.24 22.91 -3.79
CA GLU A 126 -16.41 23.77 -3.91
C GLU A 126 -16.20 25.14 -3.23
N ASP A 127 -15.60 25.16 -2.04
CA ASP A 127 -15.31 26.40 -1.32
C ASP A 127 -14.26 27.24 -2.05
N LEU A 128 -13.22 26.60 -2.58
CA LEU A 128 -12.21 27.26 -3.41
C LEU A 128 -12.82 27.81 -4.70
N ARG A 129 -13.70 27.04 -5.36
CA ARG A 129 -14.42 27.48 -6.56
C ARG A 129 -15.24 28.73 -6.26
N LYS A 130 -16.01 28.74 -5.18
CA LYS A 130 -16.80 29.91 -4.75
C LYS A 130 -15.91 31.11 -4.47
N LYS A 131 -14.76 30.90 -3.80
CA LYS A 131 -13.80 31.97 -3.51
C LYS A 131 -13.21 32.57 -4.78
N ILE A 132 -12.75 31.73 -5.71
CA ILE A 132 -12.21 32.16 -7.00
C ILE A 132 -13.26 32.95 -7.79
N LEU A 133 -14.50 32.46 -7.84
CA LEU A 133 -15.58 33.16 -8.55
C LEU A 133 -15.85 34.54 -7.94
N LYS A 134 -15.94 34.63 -6.61
CA LYS A 134 -16.14 35.90 -5.90
C LYS A 134 -14.97 36.87 -6.12
N GLU A 135 -13.74 36.38 -6.10
CA GLU A 135 -12.55 37.19 -6.38
C GLU A 135 -12.52 37.68 -7.83
N ALA A 136 -12.90 36.83 -8.78
CA ALA A 136 -13.01 37.18 -10.19
C ALA A 136 -14.09 38.25 -10.44
N GLU A 137 -15.26 38.10 -9.83
CA GLU A 137 -16.34 39.10 -9.89
C GLU A 137 -15.89 40.45 -9.31
N ALA A 138 -15.24 40.43 -8.13
CA ALA A 138 -14.71 41.64 -7.51
C ALA A 138 -13.61 42.30 -8.36
N ALA A 139 -12.74 41.50 -9.00
CA ALA A 139 -11.71 42.00 -9.90
C ALA A 139 -12.31 42.61 -11.18
N ALA A 140 -13.32 41.95 -11.76
CA ALA A 140 -14.05 42.44 -12.92
C ALA A 140 -14.72 43.80 -12.62
N GLY A 141 -15.41 43.92 -11.48
CA GLY A 141 -16.03 45.18 -11.07
C GLY A 141 -15.00 46.31 -10.86
N LYS A 142 -13.85 46.01 -10.26
CA LYS A 142 -12.76 47.00 -10.12
C LYS A 142 -12.19 47.42 -11.48
N LEU A 143 -12.05 46.49 -12.42
CA LEU A 143 -11.56 46.77 -13.76
C LEU A 143 -12.53 47.66 -14.52
N GLU A 144 -13.83 47.38 -14.43
CA GLU A 144 -14.88 48.21 -15.03
C GLU A 144 -14.85 49.63 -14.47
N GLU A 145 -14.77 49.78 -13.14
CA GLU A 145 -14.68 51.07 -12.48
C GLU A 145 -13.42 51.85 -12.89
N GLN A 146 -12.28 51.17 -13.02
CA GLN A 146 -11.04 51.76 -13.53
C GLN A 146 -11.17 52.17 -14.99
N ALA A 147 -11.78 51.35 -15.84
CA ALA A 147 -12.01 51.65 -17.24
C ALA A 147 -12.90 52.89 -17.41
N LEU A 148 -14.00 52.98 -16.64
CA LEU A 148 -14.89 54.15 -16.66
C LEU A 148 -14.16 55.44 -16.25
N ARG A 149 -13.36 55.39 -15.18
CA ARG A 149 -12.53 56.53 -14.77
C ARG A 149 -11.54 56.93 -15.88
N ASN A 150 -10.87 55.97 -16.48
CA ASN A 150 -9.91 56.23 -17.55
C ASN A 150 -10.59 56.85 -18.77
N ILE A 151 -11.78 56.34 -19.16
CA ILE A 151 -12.59 56.92 -20.23
C ILE A 151 -12.94 58.37 -19.90
N GLU A 152 -13.38 58.67 -18.68
CA GLU A 152 -13.72 60.04 -18.27
C GLU A 152 -12.49 60.97 -18.34
N HIS A 153 -11.33 60.50 -17.88
CA HIS A 153 -10.07 61.25 -17.95
C HIS A 153 -9.64 61.51 -19.39
N GLU A 154 -9.68 60.50 -20.26
CA GLU A 154 -9.35 60.64 -21.68
C GLU A 154 -10.35 61.54 -22.41
N PHE A 155 -11.65 61.46 -22.09
CA PHE A 155 -12.66 62.34 -22.68
C PHE A 155 -12.44 63.80 -22.29
N LYS A 156 -12.11 64.07 -21.02
CA LYS A 156 -11.73 65.43 -20.56
C LYS A 156 -10.49 65.94 -21.28
N ARG A 157 -9.46 65.10 -21.45
CA ARG A 157 -8.24 65.46 -22.20
C ARG A 157 -8.54 65.75 -23.67
N ALA A 158 -9.28 64.88 -24.34
CA ALA A 158 -9.68 65.05 -25.72
C ALA A 158 -10.50 66.33 -25.94
N ARG A 159 -11.39 66.67 -24.99
CA ARG A 159 -12.14 67.92 -25.03
C ARG A 159 -11.25 69.15 -24.95
N ILE A 160 -10.31 69.19 -24.00
CA ILE A 160 -9.37 70.31 -23.85
C ILE A 160 -8.49 70.45 -25.10
N GLN A 161 -8.02 69.33 -25.65
CA GLN A 161 -7.26 69.29 -26.91
C GLN A 161 -8.06 69.90 -28.07
N LEU A 162 -9.32 69.47 -28.23
CA LEU A 162 -10.23 69.99 -29.27
C LEU A 162 -10.51 71.48 -29.10
N GLU A 163 -10.80 71.94 -27.87
CA GLU A 163 -11.02 73.37 -27.58
C GLU A 163 -9.79 74.21 -27.97
N ARG A 164 -8.57 73.71 -27.66
CA ARG A 164 -7.32 74.36 -28.06
C ARG A 164 -7.15 74.43 -29.57
N GLU A 165 -7.37 73.32 -30.27
CA GLU A 165 -7.26 73.26 -31.74
C GLU A 165 -8.28 74.17 -32.44
N VAL A 166 -9.51 74.25 -31.92
CA VAL A 166 -10.54 75.16 -32.45
C VAL A 166 -10.13 76.61 -32.24
N LEU A 167 -9.62 76.96 -31.06
CA LEU A 167 -9.15 78.31 -30.77
C LEU A 167 -7.97 78.70 -31.66
N GLU A 168 -6.98 77.82 -31.81
CA GLU A 168 -5.83 78.03 -32.70
C GLU A 168 -6.28 78.28 -34.15
N LYS A 169 -7.21 77.47 -34.67
CA LYS A 169 -7.77 77.65 -36.02
C LYS A 169 -8.59 78.94 -36.15
N ALA A 170 -9.36 79.31 -35.12
CA ALA A 170 -10.15 80.53 -35.12
C ALA A 170 -9.26 81.78 -35.13
N ILE A 171 -8.20 81.81 -34.32
CA ILE A 171 -7.20 82.89 -34.29
C ILE A 171 -6.51 82.98 -35.66
N ALA A 172 -6.03 81.85 -36.21
CA ALA A 172 -5.38 81.85 -37.52
C ALA A 172 -6.29 82.39 -38.64
N LYS A 173 -7.59 82.05 -38.62
CA LYS A 173 -8.57 82.58 -39.57
C LYS A 173 -8.86 84.06 -39.34
N ALA A 174 -8.94 84.51 -38.09
CA ALA A 174 -9.12 85.92 -37.75
C ALA A 174 -7.92 86.77 -38.20
N GLU A 175 -6.69 86.28 -37.99
CA GLU A 175 -5.46 86.91 -38.50
C GLU A 175 -5.45 87.02 -40.02
N ASP A 176 -5.82 85.95 -40.74
CA ASP A 176 -5.92 85.95 -42.20
C ASP A 176 -6.99 86.94 -42.70
N GLN A 177 -8.14 87.00 -42.04
CA GLN A 177 -9.19 87.98 -42.36
C GLN A 177 -8.74 89.41 -42.07
N LEU A 178 -8.06 89.67 -40.94
CA LEU A 178 -7.55 91.00 -40.58
C LEU A 178 -6.52 91.49 -41.59
N LYS A 179 -5.57 90.63 -41.98
CA LYS A 179 -4.57 90.94 -43.03
C LYS A 179 -5.21 91.33 -44.36
N LYS A 180 -6.36 90.72 -44.71
CA LYS A 180 -7.07 91.00 -45.98
C LYS A 180 -7.92 92.26 -45.96
N ASN A 181 -8.37 92.73 -44.79
CA ASN A 181 -9.35 93.83 -44.69
C ASN A 181 -8.80 95.10 -44.01
N ILE A 182 -7.52 95.14 -43.63
CA ILE A 182 -6.93 96.32 -43.01
C ILE A 182 -6.84 97.48 -44.01
N ILE A 183 -7.30 98.66 -43.60
CA ILE A 183 -7.23 99.91 -44.37
C ILE A 183 -6.38 100.95 -43.62
N ASP A 184 -5.87 101.96 -44.32
CA ASP A 184 -4.95 102.96 -43.74
C ASP A 184 -5.53 103.68 -42.50
N GLN A 185 -6.84 103.95 -42.47
CA GLN A 185 -7.53 104.54 -41.31
C GLN A 185 -7.48 103.66 -40.04
N ASP A 186 -7.39 102.34 -40.18
CA ASP A 186 -7.30 101.44 -39.03
C ASP A 186 -5.88 101.45 -38.43
N GLN A 187 -4.84 101.66 -39.25
CA GLN A 187 -3.46 101.79 -38.76
C GLN A 187 -3.29 103.05 -37.89
N ASP A 188 -3.83 104.19 -38.34
CA ASP A 188 -3.77 105.45 -37.59
C ASP A 188 -4.47 105.33 -36.23
N LYS A 189 -5.65 104.68 -36.18
CA LYS A 189 -6.36 104.38 -34.93
C LYS A 189 -5.57 103.45 -34.01
N LEU A 190 -4.94 102.41 -34.53
CA LEU A 190 -4.12 101.50 -33.72
C LEU A 190 -2.93 102.22 -33.08
N ILE A 191 -2.32 103.16 -33.78
CA ILE A 191 -1.22 103.99 -33.26
C ILE A 191 -1.73 104.90 -32.13
N GLU A 192 -2.85 105.57 -32.33
CA GLU A 192 -3.47 106.44 -31.31
C GLU A 192 -3.88 105.65 -30.06
N GLU A 193 -4.47 104.46 -30.22
CA GLU A 193 -4.84 103.58 -29.12
C GLU A 193 -3.62 103.03 -28.37
N TYR A 194 -2.55 102.66 -29.08
CA TYR A 194 -1.29 102.24 -28.46
C TYR A 194 -0.69 103.38 -27.63
N LEU A 195 -0.55 104.58 -28.21
CA LEU A 195 -0.05 105.77 -27.53
C LEU A 195 -0.88 106.11 -26.29
N THR A 196 -2.20 106.03 -26.39
CA THR A 196 -3.09 106.24 -25.25
C THR A 196 -2.86 105.18 -24.17
N LYS A 197 -2.79 103.90 -24.53
CA LYS A 197 -2.65 102.79 -23.56
C LYS A 197 -1.30 102.76 -22.84
N VAL A 198 -0.22 103.27 -23.46
CA VAL A 198 1.08 103.45 -22.78
C VAL A 198 1.09 104.69 -21.88
N VAL A 199 0.22 105.67 -22.12
CA VAL A 199 0.07 106.88 -21.30
C VAL A 199 -0.91 106.69 -20.13
N THR A 200 -1.87 105.76 -20.24
CA THR A 200 -2.84 105.45 -19.16
C THR A 200 -2.34 104.41 -18.14
N LYS A 201 -1.02 104.22 -18.03
CA LYS A 201 -0.38 103.40 -17.00
C LYS A 201 0.71 104.22 -16.31
#